data_AF-A0A3M1EGT7-F1
#
_entry.id   AF-A0A3M1EGT7-F1
#
_cell.length_a   1.000
_cell.length_b   1.000
_cell.length_c   1.000
_cell.angle_alpha   90.00
_cell.angle_beta   90.00
_cell.angle_gamma   90.00
#
_symmetry.space_group_name_H-M   'P 1'
#
loop_
_entity.id
_entity.type
_entity.pdbx_description
1 polymer ?
#
loop_
_entity_poly.entity_id
_entity_poly.type
_entity_poly.pdbx_seq_one_letter_code
_entity_poly.pdbx_strand_id
1 'polypeptide(L)'
;MPAGVSPEQVLGGERFPVHLRVQVDEQPAVERVYRPGGLRREGQVHGWESWLVSPGTHNVRIWLMDDGATWRTVFTGVVEVEAGYVRSLDYDEESGMFVVPRP
;
A
#
# COMPACT_ATOMS: atom_id res chain seq x y z
N MET A 1 4.35 -31.68 16.49
CA MET A 1 3.22 -30.80 16.15
C MET A 1 1.94 -31.43 16.69
N PRO A 2 1.00 -30.68 17.27
CA PRO A 2 -0.30 -31.22 17.69
C PRO A 2 -1.04 -31.81 16.47
N ALA A 3 -1.77 -32.89 16.66
CA ALA A 3 -2.56 -33.49 15.60
C ALA A 3 -3.68 -32.53 15.16
N GLY A 4 -3.73 -32.20 13.87
CA GLY A 4 -4.81 -31.40 13.27
C GLY A 4 -4.48 -29.93 12.99
N VAL A 5 -3.26 -29.47 13.28
CA VAL A 5 -2.83 -28.11 12.89
C VAL A 5 -1.96 -28.19 11.64
N SER A 6 -2.37 -27.52 10.56
CA SER A 6 -1.60 -27.53 9.31
C SER A 6 -0.35 -26.66 9.45
N PRO A 7 0.73 -26.94 8.69
CA PRO A 7 1.91 -26.09 8.69
C PRO A 7 1.60 -24.63 8.35
N GLU A 8 0.60 -24.33 7.50
CA GLU A 8 0.23 -22.94 7.19
C GLU A 8 -0.38 -22.22 8.41
N GLN A 9 -1.11 -22.94 9.26
CA GLN A 9 -1.67 -22.39 10.51
C GLN A 9 -0.60 -22.13 11.58
N VAL A 10 0.52 -22.85 11.54
CA VAL A 10 1.63 -22.70 12.50
C VAL A 10 2.69 -21.72 12.02
N LEU A 11 2.99 -21.73 10.71
CA LEU A 11 4.12 -21.01 10.11
C LEU A 11 3.68 -19.77 9.32
N GLY A 12 2.37 -19.56 9.15
CA GLY A 12 1.83 -18.60 8.19
C GLY A 12 1.79 -19.20 6.78
N GLY A 13 0.71 -18.93 6.05
CA GLY A 13 0.62 -19.25 4.62
C GLY A 13 1.51 -18.33 3.77
N GLU A 14 1.76 -18.72 2.51
CA GLU A 14 2.37 -17.83 1.52
C GLU A 14 1.47 -16.60 1.32
N ARG A 15 2.06 -15.41 1.34
CA ARG A 15 1.37 -14.16 1.06
C ARG A 15 1.49 -13.80 -0.42
N PHE A 16 0.47 -13.16 -0.96
CA PHE A 16 0.56 -12.58 -2.30
C PHE A 16 1.45 -11.34 -2.30
N PRO A 17 2.19 -11.07 -3.39
CA PRO A 17 2.77 -9.76 -3.62
C PRO A 17 1.70 -8.67 -3.60
N VAL A 18 2.04 -7.52 -3.02
CA VAL A 18 1.18 -6.34 -3.04
C VAL A 18 1.52 -5.52 -4.26
N HIS A 19 0.55 -5.34 -5.14
CA HIS A 19 0.63 -4.38 -6.23
C HIS A 19 0.02 -3.06 -5.77
N LEU A 20 0.74 -1.96 -5.97
CA LEU A 20 0.31 -0.61 -5.65
C LEU A 20 0.27 0.20 -6.93
N ARG A 21 -0.82 0.92 -7.15
CA ARG A 21 -0.95 1.87 -8.25
C ARG A 21 -1.27 3.23 -7.67
N VAL A 22 -0.54 4.26 -8.09
CA VAL A 22 -0.72 5.64 -7.62
C VAL A 22 -0.86 6.58 -8.80
N GLN A 23 -1.91 7.40 -8.77
CA GLN A 23 -2.15 8.47 -9.73
C GLN A 23 -2.20 9.81 -8.99
N VAL A 24 -1.51 10.80 -9.53
CA VAL A 24 -1.49 12.19 -9.06
C VAL A 24 -1.85 13.09 -10.24
N ASP A 25 -2.80 14.01 -10.04
CA ASP A 25 -3.21 15.04 -11.02
C ASP A 25 -3.47 14.53 -12.44
N GLU A 26 -4.33 13.51 -12.56
CA GLU A 26 -4.71 12.86 -13.83
C GLU A 26 -3.54 12.29 -14.64
N GLN A 27 -2.30 12.34 -14.13
CA GLN A 27 -1.14 11.78 -14.79
C GLN A 27 -1.24 10.25 -14.87
N PRO A 28 -0.50 9.60 -15.78
CA PRO A 28 -0.46 8.14 -15.84
C PRO A 28 -0.09 7.54 -14.49
N ALA A 29 -0.86 6.55 -14.07
CA ALA A 29 -0.62 5.92 -12.79
C ALA A 29 0.70 5.14 -12.78
N VAL A 30 1.47 5.29 -11.70
CA VAL A 30 2.70 4.53 -11.47
C VAL A 30 2.35 3.25 -10.73
N GLU A 31 2.82 2.11 -11.24
CA GLU A 31 2.63 0.81 -10.61
C GLU A 31 3.92 0.32 -9.94
N ARG A 32 3.77 -0.30 -8.76
CA ARG A 32 4.81 -0.90 -7.94
C ARG A 32 4.37 -2.27 -7.46
N VAL A 33 5.34 -3.16 -7.24
CA VAL A 33 5.10 -4.50 -6.71
C VAL A 33 6.02 -4.73 -5.53
N TYR A 34 5.44 -5.00 -4.37
CA TYR A 34 6.16 -5.32 -3.13
C TYR A 34 6.01 -6.81 -2.84
N ARG A 35 7.14 -7.49 -2.65
CA ARG A 35 7.14 -8.92 -2.35
C ARG A 35 7.15 -9.13 -0.83
N PRO A 36 6.44 -10.16 -0.33
CA PRO A 36 6.52 -10.53 1.08
C PRO A 36 7.95 -10.91 1.45
N GLY A 37 8.36 -10.51 2.65
CA GLY A 37 9.61 -10.97 3.24
C GLY A 37 9.54 -12.44 3.67
N GLY A 38 10.65 -12.94 4.22
CA GLY A 38 10.75 -14.33 4.68
C GLY A 38 11.17 -15.31 3.58
N LEU A 39 11.75 -16.44 3.99
CA LEU A 39 12.28 -17.44 3.06
C LEU A 39 11.16 -18.15 2.27
N ARG A 40 9.95 -18.18 2.83
CA ARG A 40 8.75 -18.81 2.26
C ARG A 40 7.67 -17.79 1.88
N ARG A 41 8.01 -16.49 1.83
CA ARG A 41 7.08 -15.37 1.54
C ARG A 41 5.91 -15.27 2.52
N GLU A 42 6.18 -15.58 3.78
CA GLU A 42 5.25 -15.56 4.89
C GLU A 42 5.26 -14.20 5.65
N GLY A 43 6.33 -13.41 5.45
CA GLY A 43 6.61 -12.19 6.19
C GLY A 43 5.79 -10.98 5.74
N GLN A 44 5.87 -9.91 6.53
CA GLN A 44 5.22 -8.64 6.20
C GLN A 44 5.71 -8.08 4.87
N VAL A 45 4.84 -7.31 4.23
CA VAL A 45 5.16 -6.52 3.04
C VAL A 45 5.36 -5.08 3.49
N HIS A 46 6.53 -4.52 3.21
CA HIS A 46 6.82 -3.12 3.46
C HIS A 46 7.05 -2.40 2.14
N GLY A 47 6.51 -1.19 2.02
CA GLY A 47 6.70 -0.32 0.87
C GLY A 47 6.75 1.14 1.30
N TRP A 48 7.62 1.90 0.65
CA TRP A 48 7.69 3.35 0.81
C TRP A 48 7.95 3.96 -0.57
N GLU A 49 7.16 4.95 -0.95
CA GLU A 49 7.32 5.66 -2.21
C GLU A 49 7.22 7.16 -1.98
N SER A 50 7.81 7.92 -2.89
CA SER A 50 7.81 9.37 -2.82
C SER A 50 7.66 9.94 -4.22
N TRP A 51 6.78 10.93 -4.35
CA TRP A 51 6.53 11.65 -5.58
C TRP A 51 6.88 13.12 -5.38
N LEU A 52 7.61 13.69 -6.34
CA LEU A 52 7.87 15.13 -6.37
C LEU A 52 6.69 15.80 -7.06
N VAL A 53 6.05 16.72 -6.35
CA VAL A 53 4.95 17.53 -6.86
C VAL A 53 5.25 19.01 -6.62
N SER A 54 4.68 19.88 -7.45
CA SER A 54 4.70 21.33 -7.17
C SER A 54 3.89 21.62 -5.92
N PRO A 55 4.17 22.69 -5.15
CA PRO A 55 3.29 23.10 -4.06
C PRO A 55 1.86 23.38 -4.56
N GLY A 56 0.85 22.94 -3.82
CA GLY A 56 -0.55 23.14 -4.15
C GLY A 56 -1.47 21.97 -3.80
N THR A 57 -2.64 21.97 -4.43
CA THR A 57 -3.70 21.00 -4.23
C THR A 57 -3.62 19.91 -5.31
N HIS A 58 -3.49 18.65 -4.89
CA HIS A 58 -3.34 17.51 -5.79
C HIS A 58 -4.47 16.51 -5.65
N ASN A 59 -4.97 16.01 -6.78
CA ASN A 59 -5.92 14.89 -6.78
C ASN A 59 -5.13 13.58 -6.77
N VAL A 60 -5.31 12.79 -5.72
CA VAL A 60 -4.58 11.53 -5.53
C VAL A 60 -5.55 10.37 -5.50
N ARG A 61 -5.23 9.32 -6.25
CA ARG A 61 -5.93 8.05 -6.22
C ARG A 61 -4.94 6.91 -6.08
N ILE A 62 -5.19 6.02 -5.12
CA ILE A 62 -4.36 4.87 -4.83
C ILE A 62 -5.20 3.62 -4.96
N TRP A 63 -4.68 2.64 -5.69
CA TRP A 63 -5.23 1.29 -5.76
C TRP A 63 -4.21 0.29 -5.23
N LEU A 64 -4.74 -0.80 -4.70
CA LEU A 64 -3.98 -1.89 -4.14
C LEU A 64 -4.56 -3.22 -4.60
N MET A 65 -3.70 -4.20 -4.87
CA MET A 65 -4.07 -5.60 -5.09
C MET A 65 -3.15 -6.47 -4.24
N ASP A 66 -3.74 -7.20 -3.32
CA ASP A 66 -3.06 -8.05 -2.32
C ASP A 66 -3.64 -9.48 -2.28
N ASP A 67 -4.51 -9.81 -3.24
CA ASP A 67 -5.11 -11.13 -3.46
C ASP A 67 -4.64 -11.78 -4.78
N GLY A 68 -3.79 -11.08 -5.55
CA GLY A 68 -3.31 -11.49 -6.86
C GLY A 68 -4.33 -11.40 -8.01
N ALA A 69 -5.51 -10.82 -7.79
CA ALA A 69 -6.60 -10.80 -8.77
C ALA A 69 -7.33 -9.46 -8.90
N THR A 70 -7.58 -8.77 -7.78
CA THR A 70 -8.53 -7.65 -7.72
C THR A 70 -7.86 -6.35 -7.31
N TRP A 71 -7.96 -5.33 -8.17
CA TRP A 71 -7.62 -3.97 -7.79
C TRP A 71 -8.74 -3.35 -6.96
N ARG A 72 -8.42 -2.91 -5.73
CA ARG A 72 -9.31 -2.10 -4.89
C ARG A 72 -8.78 -0.68 -4.75
N THR A 73 -9.69 0.30 -4.79
CA THR A 73 -9.34 1.69 -4.47
C THR A 73 -9.18 1.80 -2.96
N VAL A 74 -7.97 2.14 -2.51
CA VAL A 74 -7.63 2.29 -1.08
C VAL A 74 -7.41 3.74 -0.67
N PHE A 75 -7.47 4.66 -1.64
CA PHE A 75 -7.55 6.10 -1.40
C PHE A 75 -8.14 6.81 -2.61
N THR A 76 -8.97 7.82 -2.37
CA THR A 76 -9.32 8.84 -3.35
C THR A 76 -9.58 10.13 -2.60
N GLY A 77 -8.82 11.16 -2.91
CA GLY A 77 -8.97 12.41 -2.20
C GLY A 77 -8.04 13.49 -2.71
N VAL A 78 -8.19 14.65 -2.07
CA VAL A 78 -7.38 15.82 -2.32
C VAL A 78 -6.29 15.91 -1.25
N VAL A 79 -5.06 16.15 -1.67
CA VAL A 79 -3.89 16.30 -0.80
C VAL A 79 -3.30 17.69 -1.04
N GLU A 80 -3.20 18.48 0.02
CA GLU A 80 -2.51 19.77 -0.02
C GLU A 80 -1.04 19.59 0.36
N VAL A 81 -0.16 20.14 -0.46
CA VAL A 81 1.29 20.08 -0.29
C VAL A 81 1.85 21.49 -0.22
N GLU A 82 2.42 21.85 0.92
CA GLU A 82 3.07 23.14 1.13
C GLU A 82 4.54 23.11 0.66
N ALA A 83 5.04 24.27 0.23
CA ALA A 83 6.43 24.39 -0.18
C ALA A 83 7.38 24.09 0.99
N GLY A 84 8.31 23.15 0.79
CA GLY A 84 9.30 22.75 1.80
C GLY A 84 8.80 21.72 2.81
N TYR A 85 7.55 21.25 2.70
CA TYR A 85 6.99 20.22 3.57
C TYR A 85 6.74 18.93 2.80
N VAL A 86 6.90 17.80 3.49
CA VAL A 86 6.51 16.48 2.98
C VAL A 86 5.14 16.14 3.53
N ARG A 87 4.23 15.74 2.65
CA ARG A 87 2.93 15.20 3.05
C ARG A 87 2.96 13.69 2.90
N SER A 88 2.73 12.96 3.99
CA SER A 88 2.65 11.49 3.99
C SER A 88 1.20 11.01 3.93
N LEU A 89 1.02 9.82 3.36
CA LEU A 89 -0.18 9.02 3.48
C LEU A 89 0.26 7.67 4.03
N ASP A 90 -0.34 7.25 5.14
CA ASP A 90 0.02 6.01 5.83
C ASP A 90 -1.06 4.96 5.56
N TYR A 91 -0.64 3.72 5.32
CA TYR A 91 -1.57 2.61 5.18
C TYR A 91 -2.03 2.16 6.56
N ASP A 92 -3.33 2.27 6.82
CA ASP A 92 -3.96 1.74 8.03
C ASP A 92 -4.43 0.30 7.76
N GLU A 93 -3.79 -0.67 8.40
CA GLU A 93 -4.11 -2.10 8.24
C GLU A 93 -5.52 -2.45 8.74
N GLU A 94 -6.03 -1.73 9.74
CA GLU A 94 -7.34 -2.02 10.34
C GLU A 94 -8.48 -1.69 9.36
N SER A 95 -8.44 -0.49 8.76
CA SER A 95 -9.41 -0.10 7.73
C SER A 95 -9.06 -0.63 6.33
N GLY A 96 -7.80 -1.00 6.11
CA GLY A 96 -7.27 -1.39 4.80
C GLY A 96 -7.19 -0.22 3.81
N MET A 97 -7.08 1.01 4.31
CA MET A 97 -7.10 2.25 3.52
C MET A 97 -5.87 3.09 3.81
N PHE A 98 -5.46 3.94 2.86
CA PHE A 98 -4.50 5.00 3.18
C PHE A 98 -5.22 6.16 3.87
N VAL A 99 -4.57 6.71 4.89
CA VAL A 99 -5.06 7.88 5.63
C VAL A 99 -4.03 8.99 5.59
N VAL A 100 -4.52 10.23 5.55
CA VAL A 100 -3.66 11.40 5.72
C VAL A 100 -3.50 11.62 7.23
N PRO A 101 -2.28 11.54 7.78
CA PRO A 101 -2.06 11.73 9.21
C PRO A 101 -2.54 13.12 9.64
N ARG A 102 -3.13 13.20 10.84
CA ARG A 102 -3.40 14.51 11.44
C ARG A 102 -2.07 15.15 11.84
N PRO A 103 -1.89 16.46 11.61
CA PRO A 103 -0.72 17.20 12.08
C PRO A 103 -0.63 17.19 13.61
#